data_AF-A0A932ZKF2-F1
#
_entry.id   AF-A0A932ZKF2-F1
#
_cell.length_a   1.000
_cell.length_b   1.000
_cell.length_c   1.000
_cell.angle_alpha   90.00
_cell.angle_beta   90.00
_cell.angle_gamma   90.00
#
_symmetry.space_group_name_H-M   'P 1'
#
loop_
_entity.id
_entity.type
_entity.pdbx_description
1 polymer ?
#
loop_
_entity_poly.entity_id
_entity_poly.type
_entity_poly.pdbx_seq_one_letter_code
_entity_poly.pdbx_strand_id
1 'polypeptide(L)'
;MNLTELITTFPCQPGVYLFKGKAQEVLYVGKAKDLKRRLTSYAGGRDERAHIAFLLRRAMTVEYIVTDTEKEALLLENTLIKQHRPRYNIDLRDDKSYVSIRVGMDHQYPGLMLTRRILKDGALYFGPYSSATAARETYDQMIRFFQIRSCNDREFANRVRPCLKFDIGRCSGPCVGKIADQAYGEMVDEATQFLRGHHGELIEKLRAQMKIASEALHYEDAARFRDAIAMIQRTNEKQKVVMHNRGDFDVLGMARDGRTTFCLLTVRRGALMDHRLFEFGEVGGDDAEVLSSFLVQHYLRLSDLPPEVVIPKPLEDEDAIDALLAERKHSRCRLLVPQKGIKADMLRLATKNAEEALLRRERGRDIDAIIERLGQKLGMSYPPHVIECVDISNLSGREPVGSLVCFTDGKPQKNRYRTYHVRTLNTPDDYGMMFEVLTRRFRHGMEGSAAMPPPDLLLVDGGKGQLNIAL
;
A
#
# COMPACT_ATOMS: atom_id res chain seq x y z
N MET A 1 -3.13 -23.72 5.47
CA MET A 1 -2.20 -22.81 6.17
C MET A 1 -2.97 -21.98 7.16
N ASN A 2 -2.54 -21.98 8.42
CA ASN A 2 -3.11 -21.10 9.44
C ASN A 2 -2.73 -19.64 9.12
N LEU A 3 -3.57 -18.66 9.48
CA LEU A 3 -3.31 -17.24 9.20
C LEU A 3 -1.93 -16.79 9.72
N THR A 4 -1.50 -17.38 10.84
CA THR A 4 -0.19 -17.21 11.49
C THR A 4 0.99 -17.69 10.65
N GLU A 5 0.84 -18.81 9.92
CA GLU A 5 1.90 -19.37 9.06
C GLU A 5 2.06 -18.51 7.80
N LEU A 6 0.96 -18.04 7.23
CA LEU A 6 0.95 -17.17 6.06
C LEU A 6 1.74 -15.88 6.33
N ILE A 7 1.56 -15.28 7.52
CA ILE A 7 2.20 -14.02 7.94
C ILE A 7 3.74 -14.12 8.00
N THR A 8 4.31 -15.28 8.35
CA THR A 8 5.78 -15.44 8.44
C THR A 8 6.49 -15.34 7.09
N THR A 9 5.74 -15.56 6.01
CA THR A 9 6.24 -15.53 4.62
C THR A 9 6.12 -14.15 3.95
N PHE A 10 5.65 -13.13 4.66
CA PHE A 10 5.52 -11.77 4.12
C PHE A 10 6.87 -11.04 4.08
N PRO A 11 7.05 -10.08 3.15
CA PRO A 11 8.29 -9.32 3.04
C PRO A 11 8.46 -8.27 4.14
N CYS A 12 9.71 -7.94 4.46
CA CYS A 12 10.07 -6.81 5.34
C CYS A 12 10.12 -5.50 4.53
N GLN A 13 9.02 -5.16 3.86
CA GLN A 13 8.90 -3.98 2.99
C GLN A 13 7.65 -3.16 3.35
N PRO A 14 7.61 -1.86 3.00
CA PRO A 14 6.43 -1.03 3.19
C PRO A 14 5.32 -1.44 2.21
N GLY A 15 4.07 -1.41 2.66
CA GLY A 15 2.94 -1.79 1.83
C GLY A 15 1.60 -1.76 2.55
N VAL A 16 0.58 -2.26 1.87
CA VAL A 16 -0.79 -2.36 2.38
C VAL A 16 -1.18 -3.83 2.46
N TYR A 17 -1.85 -4.23 3.55
CA TYR A 17 -2.41 -5.58 3.72
C TYR A 17 -3.93 -5.53 3.78
N LEU A 18 -4.57 -6.59 3.28
CA LEU A 18 -6.02 -6.74 3.20
C LEU A 18 -6.41 -8.06 3.85
N PHE A 19 -7.19 -8.02 4.92
CA PHE A 19 -7.83 -9.21 5.48
C PHE A 19 -9.13 -9.49 4.75
N LYS A 20 -9.32 -10.72 4.29
CA LYS A 20 -10.52 -11.16 3.57
C LYS A 20 -11.30 -12.23 4.34
N GLY A 21 -12.61 -12.22 4.17
CA GLY A 21 -13.54 -13.18 4.77
C GLY A 21 -13.73 -14.44 3.94
N LYS A 22 -14.77 -15.22 4.26
CA LYS A 22 -15.07 -16.49 3.58
C LYS A 22 -15.54 -16.31 2.13
N ALA A 23 -16.19 -15.20 1.81
CA ALA A 23 -16.69 -14.89 0.47
C ALA A 23 -15.72 -13.98 -0.32
N GLN A 24 -14.43 -13.97 0.05
CA GLN A 24 -13.41 -13.06 -0.51
C GLN A 24 -13.71 -11.57 -0.32
N GLU A 25 -14.64 -11.22 0.58
CA GLU A 25 -14.95 -9.85 0.92
C GLU A 25 -13.83 -9.24 1.77
N VAL A 26 -13.42 -8.00 1.46
CA VAL A 26 -12.38 -7.30 2.23
C VAL A 26 -12.97 -6.86 3.57
N LEU A 27 -12.48 -7.46 4.65
CA LEU A 27 -12.92 -7.21 6.02
C LEU A 27 -12.15 -6.08 6.67
N TYR A 28 -10.86 -5.93 6.34
CA TYR A 28 -9.98 -4.87 6.86
C TYR A 28 -8.85 -4.57 5.88
N VAL A 29 -8.45 -3.30 5.79
CA VAL A 29 -7.28 -2.82 5.05
C VAL A 29 -6.38 -2.04 6.02
N GLY A 30 -5.07 -2.23 5.95
CA GLY A 30 -4.15 -1.43 6.74
C GLY A 30 -2.77 -1.25 6.10
N LYS A 31 -2.09 -0.15 6.42
CA LYS A 31 -0.71 0.08 6.00
C LYS A 31 0.32 -0.48 6.99
N ALA A 32 1.50 -0.78 6.48
CA ALA A 32 2.67 -1.13 7.26
C ALA A 32 3.94 -0.50 6.67
N LYS A 33 4.85 -0.04 7.55
CA LYS A 33 6.25 0.25 7.14
C LYS A 33 7.02 -1.04 6.84
N ASP A 34 6.61 -2.11 7.51
CA ASP A 34 7.15 -3.46 7.40
C ASP A 34 5.97 -4.42 7.55
N LEU A 35 5.56 -5.00 6.42
CA LEU A 35 4.40 -5.90 6.33
C LEU A 35 4.54 -7.10 7.28
N LYS A 36 5.71 -7.77 7.27
CA LYS A 36 5.99 -8.92 8.14
C LYS A 36 5.88 -8.57 9.61
N ARG A 37 6.55 -7.51 10.05
CA ARG A 37 6.56 -7.09 11.46
C ARG A 37 5.17 -6.66 11.93
N ARG A 38 4.43 -5.92 11.10
CA ARG A 38 3.08 -5.44 11.44
C ARG A 38 2.09 -6.59 11.60
N LEU A 39 2.08 -7.54 10.66
CA LEU A 39 1.17 -8.68 10.71
C LEU A 39 1.56 -9.68 11.79
N THR A 40 2.84 -9.85 12.07
CA THR A 40 3.32 -10.67 13.20
C THR A 40 2.83 -10.11 14.54
N SER A 41 2.68 -8.79 14.67
CA SER A 41 2.11 -8.14 15.85
C SER A 41 0.65 -8.56 16.11
N TYR A 42 -0.13 -8.76 15.04
CA TYR A 42 -1.52 -9.24 15.16
C TYR A 42 -1.58 -10.69 15.63
N ALA A 43 -0.72 -11.55 15.07
CA ALA A 43 -0.59 -12.95 15.48
C ALA A 43 -0.18 -13.11 16.96
N GLY A 44 0.66 -12.20 17.47
CA GLY A 44 1.10 -12.19 18.86
C GLY A 44 0.10 -11.61 19.86
N GLY A 45 -1.09 -11.16 19.42
CA GLY A 45 -2.10 -10.56 20.30
C GLY A 45 -1.67 -9.25 20.96
N ARG A 46 -0.64 -8.58 20.43
CA ARG A 46 -0.05 -7.36 21.01
C ARG A 46 -0.67 -6.06 20.50
N ASP A 47 -1.77 -6.13 19.75
CA ASP A 47 -2.47 -4.94 19.28
C ASP A 47 -3.50 -4.48 20.32
N GLU A 48 -3.40 -3.23 20.75
CA GLU A 48 -4.26 -2.63 21.79
C GLU A 48 -5.72 -2.48 21.34
N ARG A 49 -6.01 -2.60 20.04
CA ARG A 49 -7.34 -2.35 19.47
C ARG A 49 -8.23 -3.58 19.53
N ALA A 50 -9.25 -3.55 20.38
CA ALA A 50 -10.18 -4.67 20.61
C ALA A 50 -10.87 -5.24 19.35
N HIS A 51 -11.17 -4.40 18.34
CA HIS A 51 -11.84 -4.85 17.10
C HIS A 51 -10.97 -5.78 16.24
N ILE A 52 -9.65 -5.72 16.38
CA ILE A 52 -8.70 -6.56 15.64
C ILE A 52 -8.82 -8.03 16.07
N ALA A 53 -9.06 -8.31 17.36
CA ALA A 53 -9.28 -9.67 17.83
C ALA A 53 -10.52 -10.32 17.18
N PHE A 54 -11.58 -9.54 16.94
CA PHE A 54 -12.78 -10.00 16.25
C PHE A 54 -12.56 -10.16 14.74
N LEU A 55 -11.77 -9.28 14.12
CA LEU A 55 -11.35 -9.41 12.73
C LEU A 55 -10.60 -10.73 12.50
N LEU A 56 -9.60 -11.04 13.33
CA LEU A 56 -8.77 -12.24 13.18
C LEU A 56 -9.57 -13.54 13.29
N ARG A 57 -10.68 -13.55 14.04
CA ARG A 57 -11.60 -14.71 14.12
C ARG A 57 -12.42 -14.93 12.85
N ARG A 58 -12.58 -13.90 12.03
CA ARG A 58 -13.42 -13.91 10.81
C ARG A 58 -12.61 -13.89 9.52
N ALA A 59 -11.39 -13.39 9.57
CA ALA A 59 -10.46 -13.37 8.45
C ALA A 59 -10.02 -14.80 8.12
N MET A 60 -10.22 -15.20 6.85
CA MET A 60 -9.80 -16.49 6.32
C MET A 60 -8.45 -16.38 5.63
N THR A 61 -8.21 -15.25 4.95
CA THR A 61 -6.97 -15.00 4.22
C THR A 61 -6.50 -13.57 4.45
N VAL A 62 -5.20 -13.34 4.21
CA VAL A 62 -4.60 -12.02 4.21
C VAL A 62 -3.73 -11.86 2.97
N GLU A 63 -3.95 -10.78 2.24
CA GLU A 63 -3.19 -10.40 1.05
C GLU A 63 -2.39 -9.13 1.34
N TYR A 64 -1.42 -8.82 0.48
CA TYR A 64 -0.64 -7.59 0.56
C TYR A 64 -0.28 -7.05 -0.81
N ILE A 65 0.02 -5.76 -0.83
CA ILE A 65 0.56 -5.03 -1.97
C ILE A 65 1.79 -4.28 -1.46
N VAL A 66 2.95 -4.59 -2.01
CA VAL A 66 4.21 -3.90 -1.71
C VAL A 66 4.22 -2.53 -2.37
N THR A 67 4.82 -1.54 -1.71
CA THR A 67 5.03 -0.18 -2.24
C THR A 67 6.49 0.22 -2.05
N ASP A 68 6.96 1.28 -2.72
CA ASP A 68 8.36 1.70 -2.60
C ASP A 68 8.59 2.58 -1.36
N THR A 69 7.55 3.28 -0.89
CA THR A 69 7.65 4.16 0.29
C THR A 69 6.46 4.03 1.24
N GLU A 70 6.64 4.38 2.51
CA GLU A 70 5.53 4.46 3.47
C GLU A 70 4.44 5.46 3.03
N LYS A 71 4.81 6.52 2.31
CA LYS A 71 3.87 7.52 1.79
C LYS A 71 2.94 6.91 0.75
N GLU A 72 3.46 6.08 -0.14
CA GLU A 72 2.67 5.34 -1.12
C GLU A 72 1.77 4.30 -0.45
N ALA A 73 2.28 3.57 0.55
CA ALA A 73 1.47 2.66 1.35
C ALA A 73 0.27 3.38 2.00
N LEU A 74 0.47 4.59 2.52
CA LEU A 74 -0.59 5.41 3.12
C LEU A 74 -1.64 5.85 2.08
N LEU A 75 -1.22 6.26 0.89
CA LEU A 75 -2.13 6.67 -0.18
C LEU A 75 -2.94 5.48 -0.71
N LEU A 76 -2.28 4.34 -0.89
CA LEU A 76 -2.89 3.10 -1.36
C LEU A 76 -3.88 2.54 -0.33
N GLU A 77 -3.54 2.55 0.95
CA GLU A 77 -4.43 2.16 2.05
C GLU A 77 -5.73 2.97 2.02
N ASN A 78 -5.60 4.30 1.95
CA ASN A 78 -6.77 5.18 1.92
C ASN A 78 -7.66 4.93 0.70
N THR A 79 -7.05 4.67 -0.46
CA THR A 79 -7.77 4.32 -1.68
C THR A 79 -8.56 3.01 -1.50
N LEU A 80 -7.91 1.97 -0.98
CA LEU A 80 -8.52 0.65 -0.77
C LEU A 80 -9.59 0.65 0.33
N ILE A 81 -9.42 1.43 1.40
CA ILE A 81 -10.46 1.62 2.44
C ILE A 81 -11.71 2.26 1.82
N LYS A 82 -11.55 3.33 1.04
CA LYS A 82 -12.68 4.02 0.40
C LYS A 82 -13.41 3.13 -0.61
N GLN A 83 -12.66 2.31 -1.34
CA GLN A 83 -13.19 1.42 -2.35
C GLN A 83 -13.95 0.25 -1.75
N HIS A 84 -13.34 -0.47 -0.81
CA HIS A 84 -13.94 -1.70 -0.28
C HIS A 84 -14.87 -1.47 0.90
N ARG A 85 -14.82 -0.28 1.53
CA ARG A 85 -15.53 0.06 2.78
C ARG A 85 -15.54 -1.10 3.78
N PRO A 86 -14.35 -1.64 4.11
CA PRO A 86 -14.22 -2.85 4.92
C PRO A 86 -14.83 -2.67 6.31
N ARG A 87 -15.64 -3.65 6.72
CA ARG A 87 -16.48 -3.59 7.94
C ARG A 87 -15.69 -3.35 9.23
N TYR A 88 -14.44 -3.80 9.30
CA TYR A 88 -13.60 -3.69 10.50
C TYR A 88 -12.62 -2.53 10.47
N ASN A 89 -12.46 -1.85 9.34
CA ASN A 89 -11.85 -0.52 9.42
C ASN A 89 -12.82 0.33 10.22
N ILE A 90 -12.30 1.02 11.24
CA ILE A 90 -13.07 2.06 11.90
C ILE A 90 -13.38 3.05 10.78
N ASP A 91 -14.63 2.98 10.32
CA ASP A 91 -15.27 4.01 9.55
C ASP A 91 -15.27 5.19 10.54
N LEU A 92 -14.21 5.99 10.48
CA LEU A 92 -14.27 7.35 10.96
C LEU A 92 -15.32 7.97 10.05
N ARG A 93 -16.57 7.78 10.46
CA ARG A 93 -17.82 8.24 9.86
C ARG A 93 -17.91 9.75 10.05
N ASP A 94 -16.84 10.37 9.61
CA ASP A 94 -16.53 11.76 9.56
C ASP A 94 -15.78 11.92 8.23
N ASP A 95 -16.59 12.04 7.18
CA ASP A 95 -16.25 12.79 5.96
C ASP A 95 -15.68 14.20 6.30
N LYS A 96 -15.73 14.62 7.58
CA LYS A 96 -15.07 15.80 8.16
C LYS A 96 -13.53 15.75 8.16
N SER A 97 -12.90 14.63 7.79
CA SER A 97 -11.44 14.47 7.90
C SER A 97 -10.65 15.18 6.79
N TYR A 98 -11.26 15.33 5.61
CA TYR A 98 -10.60 15.94 4.47
C TYR A 98 -10.96 17.41 4.36
N VAL A 99 -9.92 18.24 4.24
CA VAL A 99 -10.09 19.66 3.96
C VAL A 99 -10.19 19.82 2.44
N SER A 100 -11.20 20.54 2.00
CA SER A 100 -11.45 20.93 0.62
C SER A 100 -11.45 22.46 0.54
N ILE A 101 -11.12 22.98 -0.64
CA ILE A 101 -11.25 24.40 -0.97
C ILE A 101 -12.64 24.59 -1.60
N ARG A 102 -13.49 25.41 -0.98
CA ARG A 102 -14.80 25.82 -1.49
C ARG A 102 -14.67 27.17 -2.20
N VAL A 103 -15.24 27.27 -3.39
CA VAL A 103 -15.53 28.52 -4.09
C VAL A 103 -17.03 28.74 -4.05
N GLY A 104 -17.48 29.71 -3.26
CA GLY A 104 -18.89 30.08 -3.18
C GLY A 104 -19.31 30.90 -4.39
N MET A 105 -20.12 30.32 -5.28
CA MET A 105 -20.63 30.99 -6.50
C MET A 105 -21.93 31.78 -6.23
N ASP A 106 -22.36 31.80 -4.97
CA ASP A 106 -23.58 32.43 -4.44
C ASP A 106 -23.45 33.94 -4.22
N HIS A 107 -22.26 34.51 -4.43
CA HIS A 107 -21.99 35.95 -4.25
C HIS A 107 -21.35 36.53 -5.51
N GLN A 108 -21.68 37.79 -5.83
CA GLN A 108 -21.07 38.56 -6.94
C GLN A 108 -19.53 38.61 -6.91
N TYR A 109 -18.92 38.42 -5.75
CA TYR A 109 -17.48 38.32 -5.58
C TYR A 109 -17.18 36.99 -4.92
N PRO A 110 -17.10 35.87 -5.65
CA PRO A 110 -16.81 34.56 -5.05
C PRO A 110 -15.52 34.59 -4.20
N GLY A 111 -15.56 33.94 -3.05
CA GLY A 111 -14.40 33.82 -2.15
C GLY A 111 -13.90 32.38 -2.07
N LEU A 112 -12.61 32.22 -1.78
CA LEU A 112 -12.01 30.92 -1.47
C LEU A 112 -12.06 30.66 0.04
N MET A 113 -12.56 29.49 0.42
CA MET A 113 -12.66 29.07 1.82
C MET A 113 -12.20 27.63 2.02
N LEU A 114 -11.51 27.35 3.13
CA LEU A 114 -11.23 25.98 3.55
C LEU A 114 -12.43 25.42 4.30
N THR A 115 -12.97 24.29 3.83
CA THR A 115 -14.10 23.60 4.47
C THR A 115 -13.82 22.11 4.61
N ARG A 116 -14.41 21.51 5.64
CA ARG A 116 -14.46 20.04 5.82
C ARG A 116 -15.84 19.47 5.45
N ARG A 117 -16.78 20.34 5.05
CA ARG A 117 -18.15 19.98 4.71
C ARG A 117 -18.38 20.30 3.23
N ILE A 118 -18.74 19.28 2.47
CA ILE A 118 -19.22 19.39 1.10
C ILE A 118 -20.74 19.40 1.17
N LEU A 119 -21.36 20.49 0.74
CA LEU A 119 -22.81 20.65 0.69
C LEU A 119 -23.26 20.65 -0.77
N LYS A 120 -24.53 20.31 -1.02
CA LYS A 120 -25.15 20.48 -2.34
C LYS A 120 -25.73 21.89 -2.46
N ASP A 121 -24.89 22.90 -2.32
CA ASP A 121 -25.25 24.33 -2.26
C ASP A 121 -24.94 25.09 -3.55
N GLY A 122 -24.51 24.41 -4.61
CA GLY A 122 -24.10 25.03 -5.88
C GLY A 122 -22.68 25.64 -5.85
N ALA A 123 -21.97 25.56 -4.73
CA ALA A 123 -20.57 25.95 -4.65
C ALA A 123 -19.66 24.89 -5.31
N LEU A 124 -18.50 25.33 -5.78
CA LEU A 124 -17.48 24.42 -6.30
C LEU A 124 -16.58 23.97 -5.17
N TYR A 125 -16.33 22.66 -5.07
CA TYR A 125 -15.49 22.05 -4.05
C TYR A 125 -14.31 21.34 -4.70
N PHE A 126 -13.11 21.67 -4.25
CA PHE A 126 -11.86 21.15 -4.78
C PHE A 126 -11.08 20.44 -3.66
N GLY A 127 -10.79 19.16 -3.86
CA GLY A 127 -10.26 18.26 -2.83
C GLY A 127 -10.73 16.82 -3.06
N PRO A 128 -10.41 15.85 -2.18
CA PRO A 128 -9.85 16.00 -0.83
C PRO A 128 -8.32 16.12 -0.79
N TYR A 129 -7.80 17.10 -0.06
CA TYR A 129 -6.36 17.20 0.19
C TYR A 129 -5.91 16.15 1.23
N SER A 130 -4.71 15.58 1.04
CA SER A 130 -4.16 14.50 1.88
C SER A 130 -3.87 14.91 3.33
N SER A 131 -3.72 16.21 3.60
CA SER A 131 -3.63 16.77 4.94
C SER A 131 -4.20 18.19 5.00
N ALA A 132 -4.62 18.62 6.19
CA ALA A 132 -5.04 20.01 6.41
C ALA A 132 -3.91 21.01 6.13
N THR A 133 -2.65 20.62 6.37
CA THR A 133 -1.47 21.43 6.06
C THR A 133 -1.31 21.62 4.56
N ALA A 134 -1.42 20.54 3.77
CA ALA A 134 -1.34 20.62 2.31
C ALA A 134 -2.48 21.46 1.71
N ALA A 135 -3.70 21.33 2.26
CA ALA A 135 -4.83 22.16 1.86
C ALA A 135 -4.56 23.64 2.16
N ARG A 136 -4.00 23.94 3.34
CA ARG A 136 -3.72 25.30 3.79
C ARG A 136 -2.57 25.95 3.02
N GLU A 137 -1.51 25.21 2.72
CA GLU A 137 -0.43 25.68 1.85
C GLU A 137 -0.94 26.01 0.44
N THR A 138 -1.73 25.12 -0.15
CA THR A 138 -2.35 25.35 -1.48
C THR A 138 -3.25 26.59 -1.44
N TYR A 139 -4.08 26.69 -0.41
CA TYR A 139 -4.98 27.83 -0.20
C TYR A 139 -4.22 29.15 -0.03
N ASP A 140 -3.20 29.20 0.82
CA ASP A 140 -2.43 30.41 1.08
C ASP A 140 -1.68 30.87 -0.18
N GLN A 141 -1.19 29.92 -0.98
CA GLN A 141 -0.61 30.21 -2.28
C GLN A 141 -1.67 30.79 -3.23
N MET A 142 -2.84 30.16 -3.36
CA MET A 142 -3.91 30.65 -4.21
C MET A 142 -4.34 32.08 -3.85
N ILE A 143 -4.53 32.37 -2.57
CA ILE A 143 -4.89 33.71 -2.09
C ILE A 143 -3.78 34.72 -2.42
N ARG A 144 -2.51 34.32 -2.29
CA ARG A 144 -1.38 35.19 -2.63
C ARG A 144 -1.32 35.50 -4.13
N PHE A 145 -1.58 34.53 -5.01
CA PHE A 145 -1.40 34.69 -6.46
C PHE A 145 -2.62 35.33 -7.12
N PHE A 146 -3.80 34.77 -6.92
CA PHE A 146 -5.03 35.25 -7.57
C PHE A 146 -5.66 36.44 -6.82
N GLN A 147 -5.16 36.79 -5.63
CA GLN A 147 -5.64 37.90 -4.81
C GLN A 147 -7.16 37.88 -4.57
N ILE A 148 -7.73 36.67 -4.51
CA ILE A 148 -9.15 36.43 -4.27
C ILE A 148 -9.47 36.65 -2.80
N ARG A 149 -10.67 37.14 -2.50
CA ARG A 149 -11.08 37.35 -1.11
C ARG A 149 -11.15 36.03 -0.35
N SER A 150 -10.75 36.10 0.91
CA SER A 150 -10.78 35.00 1.89
C SER A 150 -11.61 35.34 3.12
N CYS A 151 -12.15 36.55 3.19
CA CYS A 151 -13.07 36.95 4.25
C CYS A 151 -14.45 36.32 4.00
N ASN A 152 -15.20 36.12 5.08
CA ASN A 152 -16.58 35.67 4.95
C ASN A 152 -17.51 36.81 4.50
N ASP A 153 -18.73 36.48 4.09
CA ASP A 153 -19.67 37.48 3.53
C ASP A 153 -20.07 38.55 4.54
N ARG A 154 -20.19 38.19 5.82
CA ARG A 154 -20.47 39.15 6.89
C ARG A 154 -19.34 40.15 7.04
N GLU A 155 -18.09 39.70 7.02
CA GLU A 155 -16.94 40.61 7.04
C GLU A 155 -16.95 41.49 5.79
N PHE A 156 -17.16 40.90 4.61
CA PHE A 156 -17.19 41.64 3.34
C PHE A 156 -18.21 42.79 3.37
N ALA A 157 -19.45 42.53 3.78
CA ALA A 157 -20.52 43.52 3.83
C ALA A 157 -20.27 44.65 4.85
N ASN A 158 -19.52 44.37 5.92
CA ASN A 158 -19.25 45.34 6.99
C ASN A 158 -17.89 46.05 6.84
N ARG A 159 -17.12 45.81 5.78
CA ARG A 159 -15.82 46.49 5.57
C ARG A 159 -16.04 47.91 5.06
N VAL A 160 -15.55 48.89 5.83
CA VAL A 160 -15.51 50.31 5.44
C VAL A 160 -14.11 50.74 4.97
N ARG A 161 -13.05 50.03 5.42
CA ARG A 161 -11.65 50.30 5.07
C ARG A 161 -10.94 49.04 4.54
N PRO A 162 -9.91 49.20 3.70
CA PRO A 162 -9.07 48.09 3.27
C PRO A 162 -8.54 47.29 4.46
N CYS A 163 -8.43 45.98 4.27
CA CYS A 163 -7.89 45.08 5.29
C CYS A 163 -6.41 44.83 5.05
N LEU A 164 -5.71 44.30 6.07
CA LEU A 164 -4.29 43.95 5.97
C LEU A 164 -3.98 43.09 4.74
N LYS A 165 -4.87 42.16 4.34
CA LYS A 165 -4.65 41.32 3.16
C LYS A 165 -4.61 42.13 1.86
N PHE A 166 -5.35 43.23 1.78
CA PHE A 166 -5.25 44.17 0.65
C PHE A 166 -3.90 44.91 0.71
N ASP A 167 -3.57 45.47 1.87
CA ASP A 167 -2.35 46.28 2.03
C ASP A 167 -1.06 45.50 1.74
N ILE A 168 -1.04 44.19 2.03
CA ILE A 168 0.10 43.29 1.74
C ILE A 168 -0.02 42.58 0.37
N GLY A 169 -0.97 42.97 -0.48
CA GLY A 169 -1.12 42.44 -1.83
C GLY A 169 -1.61 40.99 -1.94
N ARG A 170 -2.42 40.51 -0.99
CA ARG A 170 -3.05 39.16 -0.98
C ARG A 170 -4.56 39.19 -1.23
N CYS A 171 -5.13 40.36 -1.50
CA CYS A 171 -6.54 40.54 -1.82
C CYS A 171 -6.67 41.78 -2.72
N SER A 172 -7.50 41.71 -3.75
CA SER A 172 -7.77 42.84 -4.66
C SER A 172 -8.73 43.88 -4.08
N GLY A 173 -9.27 43.65 -2.88
CA GLY A 173 -10.12 44.61 -2.16
C GLY A 173 -11.50 44.87 -2.76
N PRO A 174 -12.24 43.85 -3.26
CA PRO A 174 -13.59 44.05 -3.80
C PRO A 174 -14.58 44.62 -2.78
N CYS A 175 -14.39 44.34 -1.48
CA CYS A 175 -15.27 44.83 -0.40
C CYS A 175 -15.29 46.35 -0.22
N VAL A 176 -14.29 47.05 -0.76
CA VAL A 176 -14.15 48.51 -0.70
C VAL A 176 -14.02 49.13 -2.09
N GLY A 177 -14.44 48.40 -3.14
CA GLY A 177 -14.48 48.90 -4.52
C GLY A 177 -13.12 49.20 -5.14
N LYS A 178 -12.04 48.53 -4.70
CA LYS A 178 -10.68 48.75 -5.23
C LYS A 178 -10.38 47.99 -6.53
N ILE A 179 -11.29 47.16 -6.99
CA ILE A 179 -11.21 46.39 -8.24
C ILE A 179 -12.57 46.42 -8.93
N ALA A 180 -12.56 46.46 -10.27
CA ALA A 180 -13.78 46.36 -11.07
C ALA A 180 -14.34 44.93 -11.05
N ASP A 181 -15.66 44.81 -11.09
CA ASP A 181 -16.38 43.53 -11.00
C ASP A 181 -15.92 42.51 -12.04
N GLN A 182 -15.77 42.97 -13.28
CA GLN A 182 -15.33 42.14 -14.40
C GLN A 182 -13.91 41.59 -14.17
N ALA A 183 -12.98 42.45 -13.74
CA ALA A 183 -11.61 42.07 -13.47
C ALA A 183 -11.51 41.10 -12.28
N TYR A 184 -12.36 41.25 -11.25
CA TYR A 184 -12.43 40.28 -10.17
C TYR A 184 -12.97 38.92 -10.63
N GLY A 185 -14.00 38.93 -11.49
CA GLY A 185 -14.56 37.72 -12.09
C GLY A 185 -13.52 36.92 -12.87
N GLU A 186 -12.66 37.59 -13.63
CA GLU A 186 -11.55 36.96 -14.36
C GLU A 186 -10.55 36.28 -13.40
N MET A 187 -10.19 36.94 -12.28
CA MET A 187 -9.31 36.34 -11.28
C MET A 187 -9.92 35.07 -10.65
N VAL A 188 -11.22 35.10 -10.37
CA VAL A 188 -11.95 33.93 -9.85
C VAL A 188 -11.99 32.79 -10.87
N ASP A 189 -12.21 33.10 -12.14
CA ASP A 189 -12.21 32.09 -13.20
C ASP A 189 -10.82 31.46 -13.36
N GLU A 190 -9.75 32.26 -13.39
CA GLU A 190 -8.37 31.76 -13.44
C GLU A 190 -8.03 30.84 -12.26
N ALA A 191 -8.43 31.21 -11.04
CA ALA A 191 -8.26 30.36 -9.87
C ALA A 191 -9.09 29.07 -9.94
N THR A 192 -10.28 29.14 -10.54
CA THR A 192 -11.16 27.98 -10.73
C THR A 192 -10.58 27.05 -11.79
N GLN A 193 -10.07 27.57 -12.91
CA GLN A 193 -9.37 26.80 -13.94
C GLN A 193 -8.11 26.13 -13.39
N PHE A 194 -7.34 26.84 -12.56
CA PHE A 194 -6.21 26.27 -11.83
C PHE A 194 -6.64 25.08 -10.97
N LEU A 195 -7.72 25.22 -10.19
CA LEU A 195 -8.23 24.15 -9.33
C LEU A 195 -8.86 22.98 -10.10
N ARG A 196 -9.33 23.20 -11.33
CA ARG A 196 -9.82 22.15 -12.24
C ARG A 196 -8.71 21.38 -12.94
N GLY A 197 -7.44 21.81 -12.81
CA GLY A 197 -6.29 21.13 -13.42
C GLY A 197 -5.97 21.59 -14.84
N HIS A 198 -6.60 22.65 -15.35
CA HIS A 198 -6.33 23.23 -16.66
C HIS A 198 -5.07 24.12 -16.64
N HIS A 199 -3.94 23.55 -16.21
CA HIS A 199 -2.71 24.30 -15.98
C HIS A 199 -2.03 24.77 -17.27
N GLY A 200 -2.19 24.05 -18.38
CA GLY A 200 -1.54 24.38 -19.65
C GLY A 200 -2.03 25.71 -20.24
N GLU A 201 -3.34 25.83 -20.42
CA GLU A 201 -3.98 27.05 -20.93
C GLU A 201 -3.72 28.26 -20.02
N LEU A 202 -3.79 28.04 -18.70
CA LEU A 202 -3.50 29.09 -17.72
C LEU A 202 -2.03 29.55 -17.77
N ILE A 203 -1.07 28.64 -17.92
CA ILE A 203 0.35 29.00 -18.05
C ILE A 203 0.58 29.85 -19.30
N GLU A 204 0.00 29.47 -20.44
CA GLU A 204 0.15 30.24 -21.68
C GLU A 204 -0.49 31.63 -21.56
N LYS A 205 -1.67 31.72 -20.92
CA LYS A 205 -2.31 33.01 -20.63
C LYS A 205 -1.44 33.89 -19.72
N LEU A 206 -0.90 33.33 -18.63
CA LEU A 206 -0.04 34.07 -17.69
C LEU A 206 1.29 34.48 -18.34
N ARG A 207 1.84 33.67 -19.26
CA ARG A 207 3.03 34.03 -20.04
C ARG A 207 2.76 35.21 -20.97
N ALA A 208 1.61 35.22 -21.63
CA ALA A 208 1.19 36.32 -22.48
C ALA A 208 1.00 37.61 -21.65
N GLN A 209 0.29 37.53 -20.51
CA GLN A 209 0.12 38.66 -19.58
C GLN A 209 1.45 39.17 -19.02
N MET A 210 2.37 38.26 -18.65
CA MET A 210 3.72 38.61 -18.20
C MET A 210 4.49 39.39 -19.26
N LYS A 211 4.40 38.95 -20.53
CA LYS A 211 5.06 39.61 -21.65
C LYS A 211 4.51 41.01 -21.87
N ILE A 212 3.18 41.16 -21.91
CA ILE A 212 2.50 42.45 -22.05
C ILE A 212 2.88 43.39 -20.91
N ALA A 213 2.86 42.92 -19.65
CA ALA A 213 3.26 43.72 -18.49
C ALA A 213 4.74 44.14 -18.56
N SER A 214 5.62 43.26 -19.02
CA SER A 214 7.04 43.58 -19.22
C SER A 214 7.26 44.60 -20.33
N GLU A 215 6.52 44.50 -21.44
CA GLU A 215 6.57 45.46 -22.56
C GLU A 215 6.02 46.83 -22.14
N ALA A 216 5.02 46.86 -21.26
CA ALA A 216 4.47 48.08 -20.65
C ALA A 216 5.30 48.64 -19.47
N LEU A 217 6.47 48.06 -19.17
CA LEU A 217 7.34 48.44 -18.05
C LEU A 217 6.71 48.28 -16.65
N HIS A 218 5.66 47.46 -16.52
CA HIS A 218 5.01 47.11 -15.25
C HIS A 218 5.70 45.90 -14.61
N TYR A 219 6.91 46.10 -14.09
CA TYR A 219 7.76 45.02 -13.59
C TYR A 219 7.18 44.26 -12.39
N GLU A 220 6.39 44.91 -11.53
CA GLU A 220 5.75 44.26 -10.39
C GLU A 220 4.70 43.23 -10.84
N ASP A 221 3.89 43.58 -11.84
CA ASP A 221 2.90 42.68 -12.42
C ASP A 221 3.59 41.52 -13.17
N ALA A 222 4.63 41.82 -13.95
CA ALA A 222 5.41 40.80 -14.64
C ALA A 222 6.06 39.81 -13.66
N ALA A 223 6.63 40.29 -12.55
CA ALA A 223 7.18 39.45 -11.49
C ALA A 223 6.10 38.58 -10.83
N ARG A 224 4.90 39.13 -10.59
CA ARG A 224 3.75 38.38 -10.06
C ARG A 224 3.35 37.23 -10.98
N PHE A 225 3.22 37.48 -12.28
CA PHE A 225 2.87 36.43 -13.26
C PHE A 225 3.96 35.37 -13.38
N ARG A 226 5.23 35.77 -13.41
CA ARG A 226 6.38 34.83 -13.40
C ARG A 226 6.33 33.90 -12.19
N ASP A 227 6.13 34.46 -11.00
CA ASP A 227 6.12 33.70 -9.76
C ASP A 227 4.90 32.76 -9.70
N ALA A 228 3.76 33.17 -10.25
CA ALA A 228 2.59 32.32 -10.43
C ALA A 228 2.89 31.13 -11.36
N ILE A 229 3.50 31.35 -12.52
CA ILE A 229 3.91 30.29 -13.44
C ILE A 229 4.85 29.29 -12.74
N ALA A 230 5.85 29.79 -12.02
CA ALA A 230 6.81 28.94 -11.29
C ALA A 230 6.13 28.09 -10.21
N MET A 231 5.13 28.63 -9.50
CA MET A 231 4.35 27.87 -8.52
C MET A 231 3.47 26.80 -9.17
N ILE A 232 2.77 27.14 -10.27
CA ILE A 232 1.95 26.17 -11.02
C ILE A 232 2.84 25.01 -11.50
N GLN A 233 4.03 25.31 -12.04
CA GLN A 233 4.98 24.31 -12.50
C GLN A 233 5.52 23.43 -11.36
N ARG A 234 5.91 24.01 -10.22
CA ARG A 234 6.38 23.25 -9.03
C ARG A 234 5.30 22.37 -8.42
N THR A 235 4.05 22.84 -8.44
CA THR A 235 2.89 22.09 -7.95
C THR A 235 2.58 20.92 -8.88
N ASN A 236 2.66 21.15 -10.19
CA ASN A 236 2.47 20.12 -11.22
C ASN A 236 3.59 19.06 -11.20
N GLU A 237 4.84 19.42 -10.91
CA GLU A 237 5.93 18.45 -10.72
C GLU A 237 5.72 17.55 -9.49
N LYS A 238 5.15 18.10 -8.40
CA LYS A 238 4.80 17.32 -7.19
C LYS A 238 3.47 16.57 -7.31
N GLN A 239 2.53 17.06 -8.12
CA GLN A 239 1.21 16.45 -8.38
C GLN A 239 1.17 15.56 -9.63
N LYS A 240 2.23 15.52 -10.46
CA LYS A 240 2.37 14.50 -11.53
C LYS A 240 2.36 13.07 -11.01
N VAL A 241 2.56 12.89 -9.70
CA VAL A 241 2.44 11.62 -8.97
C VAL A 241 1.00 11.34 -8.54
N VAL A 242 0.12 12.35 -8.46
CA VAL A 242 -1.27 12.23 -7.98
C VAL A 242 -2.16 13.30 -8.64
N MET A 243 -2.80 13.01 -9.78
CA MET A 243 -4.18 13.43 -10.13
C MET A 243 -4.64 13.04 -11.55
N HIS A 244 -5.72 12.25 -11.59
CA HIS A 244 -6.94 12.34 -12.41
C HIS A 244 -6.89 12.91 -13.84
N ASN A 245 -6.56 12.06 -14.81
CA ASN A 245 -7.44 11.83 -15.97
C ASN A 245 -7.04 10.51 -16.63
N ARG A 246 -7.36 9.38 -15.99
CA ARG A 246 -6.86 8.08 -16.42
C ARG A 246 -8.03 7.15 -16.60
N GLY A 247 -8.26 6.79 -17.86
CA GLY A 247 -9.23 5.79 -18.25
C GLY A 247 -9.00 4.46 -17.55
N ASP A 248 -9.91 3.54 -17.82
CA ASP A 248 -9.86 2.19 -17.27
C ASP A 248 -8.78 1.40 -18.01
N PHE A 249 -7.80 0.83 -17.29
CA PHE A 249 -6.77 -0.01 -17.91
C PHE A 249 -6.31 -1.09 -16.95
N ASP A 250 -5.85 -2.20 -17.50
CA ASP A 250 -5.21 -3.25 -16.72
C ASP A 250 -3.70 -3.22 -16.94
N VAL A 251 -2.92 -3.71 -15.98
CA VAL A 251 -1.46 -3.75 -16.04
C VAL A 251 -1.00 -5.15 -15.66
N LEU A 252 -0.27 -5.79 -16.58
CA LEU A 252 0.23 -7.14 -16.42
C LEU A 252 1.75 -7.09 -16.23
N GLY A 253 2.21 -7.42 -15.03
CA GLY A 253 3.61 -7.69 -14.72
C GLY A 253 3.92 -9.18 -14.82
N MET A 254 5.16 -9.52 -15.15
CA MET A 254 5.61 -10.90 -15.31
C MET A 254 7.01 -11.07 -14.70
N ALA A 255 7.23 -12.18 -14.01
CA ALA A 255 8.54 -12.63 -13.53
C ALA A 255 8.73 -14.12 -13.85
N ARG A 256 9.96 -14.51 -14.23
CA ARG A 256 10.25 -15.87 -14.68
C ARG A 256 11.66 -16.33 -14.32
N ASP A 257 11.78 -17.57 -13.85
CA ASP A 257 13.04 -18.26 -13.51
C ASP A 257 13.09 -19.72 -14.03
N GLY A 258 12.31 -19.99 -15.09
CA GLY A 258 11.88 -21.34 -15.49
C GLY A 258 10.41 -21.57 -15.15
N ARG A 259 9.98 -21.11 -13.96
CA ARG A 259 8.56 -20.97 -13.58
C ARG A 259 8.07 -19.57 -13.88
N THR A 260 6.79 -19.41 -14.15
CA THR A 260 6.22 -18.10 -14.50
C THR A 260 5.22 -17.62 -13.46
N THR A 261 5.38 -16.37 -13.01
CA THR A 261 4.38 -15.69 -12.19
C THR A 261 3.92 -14.42 -12.90
N PHE A 262 2.61 -14.22 -12.99
CA PHE A 262 2.01 -12.98 -13.46
C PHE A 262 1.36 -12.24 -12.30
N CYS A 263 1.47 -10.92 -12.32
CA CYS A 263 0.74 -10.02 -11.45
C CYS A 263 -0.14 -9.10 -12.30
N LEU A 264 -1.45 -9.22 -12.12
CA LEU A 264 -2.44 -8.40 -12.80
C LEU A 264 -2.98 -7.33 -11.85
N LEU A 265 -2.77 -6.06 -12.20
CA LEU A 265 -3.34 -4.89 -11.54
C LEU A 265 -4.48 -4.34 -12.40
N THR A 266 -5.67 -4.23 -11.83
CA THR A 266 -6.84 -3.65 -12.52
C THR A 266 -7.02 -2.21 -12.07
N VAL A 267 -6.92 -1.24 -12.98
CA VAL A 267 -7.09 0.19 -12.66
C VAL A 267 -8.39 0.70 -13.27
N ARG A 268 -9.28 1.28 -12.47
CA ARG A 268 -10.51 1.92 -12.95
C ARG A 268 -10.61 3.34 -12.41
N ARG A 269 -10.97 4.30 -13.27
CA ARG A 269 -11.05 5.73 -12.94
C ARG A 269 -9.80 6.27 -12.22
N GLY A 270 -8.63 5.74 -12.59
CA GLY A 270 -7.34 6.10 -11.99
C GLY A 270 -7.05 5.51 -10.60
N ALA A 271 -7.91 4.64 -10.06
CA ALA A 271 -7.68 3.92 -8.81
C ALA A 271 -7.38 2.43 -9.07
N LEU A 272 -6.45 1.85 -8.30
CA LEU A 272 -6.20 0.41 -8.33
C LEU A 272 -7.36 -0.33 -7.68
N MET A 273 -8.12 -1.07 -8.47
CA MET A 273 -9.32 -1.78 -8.05
C MET A 273 -9.05 -3.20 -7.57
N ASP A 274 -8.15 -3.92 -8.24
CA ASP A 274 -7.91 -5.33 -7.98
C ASP A 274 -6.44 -5.68 -8.25
N HIS A 275 -5.96 -6.70 -7.55
CA HIS A 275 -4.61 -7.25 -7.67
C HIS A 275 -4.71 -8.77 -7.60
N ARG A 276 -4.25 -9.46 -8.65
CA ARG A 276 -4.30 -10.93 -8.74
C ARG A 276 -2.95 -11.49 -9.17
N LEU A 277 -2.49 -12.52 -8.45
CA LEU A 277 -1.30 -13.29 -8.80
C LEU A 277 -1.71 -14.59 -9.49
N PHE A 278 -1.03 -14.93 -10.57
CA PHE A 278 -1.19 -16.19 -11.28
C PHE A 278 0.16 -16.89 -11.34
N GLU A 279 0.26 -18.02 -10.65
CA GLU A 279 1.50 -18.78 -10.52
C GLU A 279 1.41 -20.04 -11.37
N PHE A 280 2.35 -20.19 -12.29
CA PHE A 280 2.43 -21.33 -13.21
C PHE A 280 3.69 -22.15 -12.94
N GLY A 281 3.67 -23.44 -13.28
CA GLY A 281 4.83 -24.32 -13.21
C GLY A 281 5.90 -23.95 -14.25
N GLU A 282 6.73 -24.91 -14.62
CA GLU A 282 7.59 -24.74 -15.79
C GLU A 282 6.72 -24.66 -17.05
N VAL A 283 6.85 -23.56 -17.77
CA VAL A 283 6.17 -23.33 -19.04
C VAL A 283 7.24 -23.20 -20.10
N GLY A 284 7.14 -23.99 -21.18
CA GLY A 284 8.03 -23.88 -22.34
C GLY A 284 7.69 -22.66 -23.21
N GLY A 285 8.59 -22.29 -24.10
CA GLY A 285 8.43 -21.13 -24.99
C GLY A 285 9.11 -19.87 -24.49
N ASP A 286 9.19 -18.85 -25.33
CA ASP A 286 9.77 -17.57 -24.97
C ASP A 286 8.83 -16.71 -24.11
N ASP A 287 9.32 -15.58 -23.61
CA ASP A 287 8.54 -14.69 -22.75
C ASP A 287 7.32 -14.06 -23.45
N ALA A 288 7.41 -13.85 -24.77
CA ALA A 288 6.33 -13.25 -25.55
C ALA A 288 5.22 -14.27 -25.81
N GLU A 289 5.56 -15.52 -26.12
CA GLU A 289 4.63 -16.64 -26.30
C GLU A 289 3.82 -16.90 -25.02
N VAL A 290 4.48 -16.93 -23.86
CA VAL A 290 3.83 -17.18 -22.56
C VAL A 290 2.91 -16.02 -22.18
N LEU A 291 3.35 -14.78 -22.43
CA LEU A 291 2.56 -13.57 -22.21
C LEU A 291 1.32 -13.54 -23.13
N SER A 292 1.49 -13.84 -24.42
CA SER A 292 0.43 -13.93 -25.43
C SER A 292 -0.63 -14.95 -25.02
N SER A 293 -0.19 -16.17 -24.67
CA SER A 293 -1.07 -17.25 -24.21
C SER A 293 -1.88 -16.86 -22.96
N PHE A 294 -1.26 -16.18 -22.00
CA PHE A 294 -1.95 -15.67 -20.82
C PHE A 294 -3.04 -14.65 -21.17
N LEU A 295 -2.72 -13.67 -22.03
CA LEU A 295 -3.68 -12.63 -22.43
C LEU A 295 -4.91 -13.24 -23.12
N VAL A 296 -4.69 -14.14 -24.08
CA VAL A 296 -5.77 -14.83 -24.79
C VAL A 296 -6.64 -15.63 -23.82
N GLN A 297 -6.03 -16.47 -22.97
CA GLN A 297 -6.81 -17.32 -22.06
C GLN A 297 -7.54 -16.54 -20.96
N HIS A 298 -6.94 -15.46 -20.45
CA HIS A 298 -7.52 -14.65 -19.39
C HIS A 298 -8.64 -13.76 -19.90
N TYR A 299 -8.36 -12.93 -20.92
CA TYR A 299 -9.29 -11.89 -21.36
C TYR A 299 -10.40 -12.43 -22.26
N LEU A 300 -10.23 -13.57 -22.94
CA LEU A 300 -11.35 -14.26 -23.59
C LEU A 300 -12.41 -14.74 -22.59
N ARG A 301 -12.08 -14.94 -21.32
CA ARG A 301 -13.08 -15.44 -20.34
C ARG A 301 -13.86 -14.32 -19.66
N LEU A 302 -13.45 -13.07 -19.84
CA LEU A 302 -14.04 -11.93 -19.12
C LEU A 302 -15.27 -11.37 -19.84
N SER A 303 -16.27 -11.00 -19.04
CA SER A 303 -17.50 -10.38 -19.51
C SER A 303 -17.34 -8.89 -19.78
N ASP A 304 -16.30 -8.25 -19.26
CA ASP A 304 -16.03 -6.81 -19.42
C ASP A 304 -14.53 -6.62 -19.67
N LEU A 305 -14.19 -5.92 -20.76
CA LEU A 305 -12.82 -5.74 -21.23
C LEU A 305 -12.39 -4.30 -20.98
N PRO A 306 -11.21 -4.05 -20.39
CA PRO A 306 -10.69 -2.69 -20.32
C PRO A 306 -10.38 -2.17 -21.73
N PRO A 307 -10.48 -0.85 -21.98
CA PRO A 307 -10.08 -0.27 -23.26
C PRO A 307 -8.58 -0.35 -23.51
N GLU A 308 -7.77 -0.54 -22.46
CA GLU A 308 -6.31 -0.64 -22.58
C GLU A 308 -5.74 -1.70 -21.63
N VAL A 309 -4.75 -2.46 -22.09
CA VAL A 309 -3.96 -3.38 -21.25
C VAL A 309 -2.48 -3.07 -21.43
N VAL A 310 -1.81 -2.80 -20.32
CA VAL A 310 -0.39 -2.51 -20.25
C VAL A 310 0.38 -3.81 -20.07
N ILE A 311 1.36 -4.05 -20.94
CA ILE A 311 2.15 -5.28 -20.99
C ILE A 311 3.66 -5.00 -20.90
N PRO A 312 4.48 -5.95 -20.43
CA PRO A 312 5.90 -5.71 -20.15
C PRO A 312 6.78 -5.69 -21.41
N LYS A 313 6.35 -6.36 -22.48
CA LYS A 313 7.08 -6.52 -23.73
C LYS A 313 6.10 -6.50 -24.91
N PRO A 314 6.53 -6.03 -26.10
CA PRO A 314 5.73 -6.13 -27.31
C PRO A 314 5.55 -7.61 -27.71
N LEU A 315 4.46 -7.90 -28.41
CA LEU A 315 4.11 -9.23 -28.90
C LEU A 315 4.13 -9.24 -30.43
N GLU A 316 4.60 -10.31 -31.04
CA GLU A 316 4.58 -10.45 -32.51
C GLU A 316 3.14 -10.54 -33.05
N ASP A 317 2.24 -11.14 -32.25
CA ASP A 317 0.82 -11.31 -32.58
C ASP A 317 -0.09 -10.19 -32.02
N GLU A 318 0.45 -9.01 -31.70
CA GLU A 318 -0.30 -7.91 -31.05
C GLU A 318 -1.57 -7.54 -31.85
N ASP A 319 -1.46 -7.42 -33.18
CA ASP A 319 -2.57 -7.11 -34.08
C ASP A 319 -3.64 -8.21 -34.10
N ALA A 320 -3.23 -9.48 -34.01
CA ALA A 320 -4.15 -10.62 -34.00
C ALA A 320 -4.91 -10.71 -32.66
N ILE A 321 -4.24 -10.42 -31.55
CA ILE A 321 -4.85 -10.39 -30.21
C ILE A 321 -5.82 -9.22 -30.09
N ASP A 322 -5.43 -8.02 -30.54
CA ASP A 322 -6.29 -6.83 -30.55
C ASP A 322 -7.54 -7.07 -31.41
N ALA A 323 -7.39 -7.69 -32.60
CA ALA A 323 -8.50 -8.07 -33.46
C ALA A 323 -9.45 -9.10 -32.80
N LEU A 324 -8.87 -10.14 -32.20
CA LEU A 324 -9.62 -11.20 -31.51
C LEU A 324 -10.42 -10.67 -30.32
N LEU A 325 -9.86 -9.74 -29.55
CA LEU A 325 -10.53 -9.09 -28.42
C LEU A 325 -11.61 -8.12 -28.90
N ALA A 326 -11.39 -7.43 -30.03
CA ALA A 326 -12.36 -6.49 -30.62
C ALA A 326 -13.59 -7.19 -31.23
N GLU A 327 -13.41 -8.32 -31.90
CA GLU A 327 -14.46 -9.06 -32.63
C GLU A 327 -15.58 -9.55 -31.69
N ARG A 328 -15.25 -9.88 -30.44
CA ARG A 328 -16.20 -10.50 -29.51
C ARG A 328 -17.20 -9.53 -28.86
N LYS A 329 -16.89 -8.22 -28.78
CA LYS A 329 -17.70 -7.28 -27.96
C LYS A 329 -17.88 -5.86 -28.49
N HIS A 330 -17.53 -5.56 -29.74
CA HIS A 330 -17.59 -4.19 -30.30
C HIS A 330 -16.83 -3.14 -29.46
N SER A 331 -15.91 -3.58 -28.60
CA SER A 331 -15.12 -2.73 -27.71
C SER A 331 -13.65 -2.97 -28.01
N ARG A 332 -12.91 -1.90 -28.30
CA ARG A 332 -11.51 -1.97 -28.72
C ARG A 332 -10.63 -2.00 -27.47
N CYS A 333 -10.04 -3.15 -27.17
CA CYS A 333 -9.01 -3.28 -26.14
C CYS A 333 -7.65 -3.13 -26.83
N ARG A 334 -6.84 -2.15 -26.42
CA ARG A 334 -5.53 -1.88 -27.02
C ARG A 334 -4.41 -2.33 -26.09
N LEU A 335 -3.49 -3.13 -26.62
CA LEU A 335 -2.24 -3.46 -25.94
C LEU A 335 -1.27 -2.26 -25.97
N LEU A 336 -0.57 -2.03 -24.84
CA LEU A 336 0.35 -0.90 -24.69
C LEU A 336 1.63 -1.32 -23.95
N VAL A 337 2.78 -0.96 -24.53
CA VAL A 337 4.10 -1.11 -23.89
C VAL A 337 4.62 0.27 -23.47
N PRO A 338 4.36 0.74 -22.24
CA PRO A 338 4.71 2.08 -21.82
C PRO A 338 6.20 2.18 -21.50
N GLN A 339 6.86 3.19 -22.08
CA GLN A 339 8.27 3.45 -21.75
C GLN A 339 8.45 4.44 -20.59
N LYS A 340 7.51 5.36 -20.38
CA LYS A 340 7.59 6.41 -19.34
C LYS A 340 6.20 6.79 -18.81
N GLY A 341 6.17 7.36 -17.61
CA GLY A 341 4.96 7.84 -16.93
C GLY A 341 4.23 6.75 -16.13
N ILE A 342 3.11 7.10 -15.52
CA ILE A 342 2.40 6.24 -14.53
C ILE A 342 2.05 4.84 -15.04
N LYS A 343 1.77 4.62 -16.33
CA LYS A 343 1.53 3.26 -16.85
C LYS A 343 2.82 2.41 -16.75
N ALA A 344 3.98 3.01 -17.01
CA ALA A 344 5.28 2.37 -16.81
C ALA A 344 5.59 2.18 -15.31
N ASP A 345 5.18 3.12 -14.45
CA ASP A 345 5.37 3.01 -13.01
C ASP A 345 4.52 1.86 -12.43
N MET A 346 3.26 1.75 -12.86
CA MET A 346 2.38 0.64 -12.50
C MET A 346 2.87 -0.70 -13.05
N LEU A 347 3.46 -0.70 -14.25
CA LEU A 347 4.08 -1.89 -14.81
C LEU A 347 5.26 -2.36 -13.95
N ARG A 348 6.13 -1.44 -13.52
CA ARG A 348 7.22 -1.77 -12.59
C ARG A 348 6.70 -2.32 -11.26
N LEU A 349 5.61 -1.73 -10.73
CA LEU A 349 4.95 -2.24 -9.53
C LEU A 349 4.42 -3.66 -9.72
N ALA A 350 3.73 -3.94 -10.83
CA ALA A 350 3.21 -5.27 -11.14
C ALA A 350 4.35 -6.28 -11.28
N THR A 351 5.40 -5.95 -12.02
CA THR A 351 6.59 -6.82 -12.20
C THR A 351 7.26 -7.14 -10.87
N LYS A 352 7.46 -6.14 -10.00
CA LYS A 352 8.04 -6.34 -8.67
C LYS A 352 7.21 -7.27 -7.79
N ASN A 353 5.87 -7.19 -7.86
CA ASN A 353 5.00 -8.10 -7.12
C ASN A 353 5.08 -9.54 -7.68
N ALA A 354 5.23 -9.70 -9.00
CA ALA A 354 5.45 -11.01 -9.61
C ALA A 354 6.80 -11.62 -9.19
N GLU A 355 7.87 -10.81 -9.14
CA GLU A 355 9.21 -11.24 -8.69
C GLU A 355 9.20 -11.70 -7.22
N GLU A 356 8.58 -10.94 -6.31
CA GLU A 356 8.51 -11.30 -4.89
C GLU A 356 7.71 -12.61 -4.68
N ALA A 357 6.63 -12.81 -5.44
CA ALA A 357 5.85 -14.04 -5.39
C ALA A 357 6.66 -15.26 -5.88
N LEU A 358 7.45 -15.09 -6.95
CA LEU A 358 8.35 -16.12 -7.46
C LEU A 358 9.44 -16.49 -6.44
N LEU A 359 10.07 -15.48 -5.83
CA LEU A 359 11.11 -15.66 -4.81
C LEU A 359 10.58 -16.36 -3.55
N ARG A 360 9.34 -16.04 -3.14
CA ARG A 360 8.67 -16.70 -2.02
C ARG A 360 8.45 -18.19 -2.29
N ARG A 361 8.15 -18.58 -3.53
CA ARG A 361 7.95 -19.98 -3.94
C ARG A 361 9.26 -20.77 -3.95
N GLU A 362 10.36 -20.15 -4.36
CA GLU A 362 11.71 -20.74 -4.30
C GLU A 362 12.10 -21.08 -2.85
N ARG A 363 12.00 -20.11 -1.93
CA ARG A 363 12.31 -20.31 -0.50
C ARG A 363 11.48 -21.41 0.17
N GLY A 364 10.24 -21.61 -0.27
CA GLY A 364 9.38 -22.69 0.24
C GLY A 364 9.91 -24.07 -0.13
N ARG A 365 10.32 -24.26 -1.40
CA ARG A 365 10.86 -25.52 -1.90
C ARG A 365 12.20 -25.91 -1.28
N ASP A 366 13.08 -24.94 -1.06
CA ASP A 366 14.39 -25.22 -0.45
C ASP A 366 14.24 -25.84 0.95
N ILE A 367 13.26 -25.36 1.72
CA ILE A 367 12.99 -25.89 3.06
C ILE A 367 12.47 -27.32 3.00
N ASP A 368 11.52 -27.61 2.11
CA ASP A 368 10.97 -28.96 1.95
C ASP A 368 12.06 -29.96 1.52
N ALA A 369 12.92 -29.58 0.56
CA ALA A 369 14.04 -30.40 0.12
C ALA A 369 15.09 -30.65 1.22
N ILE A 370 15.33 -29.67 2.10
CA ILE A 370 16.23 -29.83 3.25
C ILE A 370 15.64 -30.82 4.27
N ILE A 371 14.34 -30.75 4.55
CA ILE A 371 13.66 -31.64 5.49
C ILE A 371 13.66 -33.09 4.97
N GLU A 372 13.39 -33.29 3.69
CA GLU A 372 13.48 -34.60 3.05
C GLU A 372 14.89 -35.18 3.17
N ARG A 373 15.92 -34.38 2.85
CA ARG A 373 17.32 -34.81 2.93
C ARG A 373 17.75 -35.12 4.37
N LEU A 374 17.24 -34.37 5.35
CA LEU A 374 17.48 -34.61 6.77
C LEU A 374 16.88 -35.96 7.20
N GLY A 375 15.61 -36.22 6.85
CA GLY A 375 14.94 -37.50 7.13
C GLY A 375 15.68 -38.70 6.52
N GLN A 376 16.13 -38.57 5.25
CA GLN A 376 16.93 -39.60 4.58
C GLN A 376 18.25 -39.87 5.29
N LYS A 377 19.00 -38.83 5.66
CA LYS A 377 20.28 -38.98 6.36
C LYS A 377 20.16 -39.61 7.74
N LEU A 378 19.05 -39.37 8.43
CA LEU A 378 18.76 -39.93 9.75
C LEU A 378 18.06 -41.30 9.68
N GLY A 379 17.78 -41.82 8.48
CA GLY A 379 17.13 -43.13 8.29
C GLY A 379 15.67 -43.17 8.74
N MET A 380 14.98 -42.01 8.74
CA MET A 380 13.59 -41.91 9.17
C MET A 380 12.64 -42.44 8.09
N SER A 381 11.53 -43.07 8.50
CA SER A 381 10.52 -43.61 7.57
C SER A 381 9.72 -42.53 6.84
N TYR A 382 9.68 -41.32 7.40
CA TYR A 382 9.07 -40.13 6.82
C TYR A 382 9.91 -38.89 7.20
N PRO A 383 9.91 -37.82 6.39
CA PRO A 383 10.61 -36.58 6.72
C PRO A 383 10.07 -35.95 8.02
N PRO A 384 10.92 -35.41 8.90
CA PRO A 384 10.46 -34.85 10.17
C PRO A 384 9.74 -33.51 9.96
N HIS A 385 8.44 -33.46 10.25
CA HIS A 385 7.64 -32.25 10.15
C HIS A 385 7.76 -31.39 11.40
N VAL A 386 7.76 -32.00 12.58
CA VAL A 386 7.91 -31.35 13.88
C VAL A 386 9.29 -31.65 14.46
N ILE A 387 10.12 -30.62 14.59
CA ILE A 387 11.47 -30.71 15.11
C ILE A 387 11.56 -29.90 16.41
N GLU A 388 11.98 -30.50 17.51
CA GLU A 388 12.26 -29.79 18.76
C GLU A 388 13.76 -29.81 19.06
N CYS A 389 14.32 -28.66 19.42
CA CYS A 389 15.74 -28.56 19.79
C CYS A 389 15.84 -28.11 21.24
N VAL A 390 16.67 -28.80 22.02
CA VAL A 390 16.95 -28.50 23.43
C VAL A 390 18.39 -28.06 23.58
N ASP A 391 18.58 -26.89 24.19
CA ASP A 391 19.86 -26.33 24.58
C ASP A 391 19.91 -26.14 26.11
N ILE A 392 21.05 -26.44 26.73
CA ILE A 392 21.30 -26.25 28.16
C ILE A 392 22.38 -25.17 28.32
N SER A 393 21.96 -24.01 28.81
CA SER A 393 22.84 -22.86 29.02
C SER A 393 23.19 -22.72 30.50
N ASN A 394 24.49 -22.80 30.82
CA ASN A 394 25.02 -22.56 32.16
C ASN A 394 25.84 -21.25 32.18
N LEU A 395 25.24 -20.16 32.64
CA LEU A 395 25.92 -18.87 32.80
C LEU A 395 26.55 -18.84 34.18
N SER A 396 27.89 -18.79 34.25
CA SER A 396 28.65 -18.72 35.51
C SER A 396 28.09 -17.63 36.42
N GLY A 397 27.48 -18.03 37.55
CA GLY A 397 26.87 -17.14 38.55
C GLY A 397 25.36 -16.87 38.39
N ARG A 398 24.65 -17.49 37.44
CA ARG A 398 23.17 -17.46 37.32
C ARG A 398 22.60 -18.88 37.35
N GLU A 399 21.32 -19.01 37.71
CA GLU A 399 20.61 -20.29 37.69
C GLU A 399 20.69 -20.93 36.29
N PRO A 400 20.98 -22.23 36.17
CA PRO A 400 21.02 -22.92 34.89
C PRO A 400 19.63 -22.99 34.23
N VAL A 401 19.60 -22.81 32.91
CA VAL A 401 18.36 -22.72 32.13
C VAL A 401 18.42 -23.63 30.90
N GLY A 402 17.39 -24.48 30.76
CA GLY A 402 17.13 -25.23 29.54
C GLY A 402 16.18 -24.50 28.61
N SER A 403 16.56 -24.33 27.35
CA SER A 403 15.75 -23.69 26.31
C SER A 403 15.28 -24.73 25.30
N LEU A 404 13.96 -24.82 25.08
CA LEU A 404 13.36 -25.65 24.05
C LEU A 404 12.78 -24.75 22.97
N VAL A 405 13.25 -24.95 21.74
CA VAL A 405 12.71 -24.33 20.53
C VAL A 405 12.05 -25.40 19.66
N CYS A 406 11.05 -25.00 18.88
CA CYS A 406 10.30 -25.92 18.02
C CYS A 406 10.17 -25.36 16.62
N PHE A 407 10.31 -26.22 15.62
CA PHE A 407 10.07 -25.95 14.21
C PHE A 407 8.98 -26.88 13.69
N THR A 408 8.13 -26.37 12.82
CA THR A 408 7.14 -27.15 12.08
C THR A 408 7.25 -26.80 10.60
N ASP A 409 7.41 -27.81 9.76
CA ASP A 409 7.67 -27.66 8.32
C ASP A 409 8.82 -26.68 8.04
N GLY A 410 9.90 -26.81 8.82
CA GLY A 410 11.11 -25.98 8.73
C GLY A 410 10.92 -24.52 9.16
N LYS A 411 9.77 -24.15 9.72
CA LYS A 411 9.48 -22.79 10.20
C LYS A 411 9.43 -22.73 11.74
N PRO A 412 10.00 -21.69 12.39
CA PRO A 412 9.94 -21.54 13.83
C PRO A 412 8.52 -21.46 14.40
N GLN A 413 8.15 -22.38 15.30
CA GLN A 413 6.88 -22.43 16.00
C GLN A 413 7.01 -21.83 17.41
N LYS A 414 7.06 -20.49 17.50
CA LYS A 414 7.36 -19.74 18.74
C LYS A 414 6.41 -20.00 19.90
N ASN A 415 5.13 -20.33 19.64
CA ASN A 415 4.16 -20.63 20.69
C ASN A 415 4.46 -21.96 21.42
N ARG A 416 5.31 -22.83 20.85
CA ARG A 416 5.80 -24.06 21.48
C ARG A 416 7.15 -23.89 22.19
N TYR A 417 7.73 -22.70 22.20
CA TYR A 417 8.99 -22.47 22.89
C TYR A 417 8.76 -22.55 24.40
N ARG A 418 9.69 -23.18 25.11
CA ARG A 418 9.63 -23.31 26.57
C ARG A 418 11.00 -23.04 27.17
N THR A 419 10.98 -22.44 28.35
CA THR A 419 12.16 -22.20 29.16
C THR A 419 11.97 -22.94 30.46
N TYR A 420 12.93 -23.80 30.80
CA TYR A 420 12.92 -24.60 32.01
C TYR A 420 14.02 -24.09 32.92
N HIS A 421 13.62 -23.48 34.04
CA HIS A 421 14.52 -23.22 35.15
C HIS A 421 14.85 -24.56 35.80
N VAL A 422 16.14 -24.92 35.80
CA VAL A 422 16.62 -26.18 36.36
C VAL A 422 16.73 -26.01 37.87
N ARG A 423 16.10 -26.91 38.62
CA ARG A 423 15.97 -26.79 40.09
C ARG A 423 16.95 -27.69 40.84
N THR A 424 17.59 -28.61 40.13
CA THR A 424 18.34 -29.70 40.74
C THR A 424 19.84 -29.45 40.67
N LEU A 425 20.46 -29.36 41.86
CA LEU A 425 21.87 -29.49 42.24
C LEU A 425 22.77 -28.25 42.35
N ASN A 426 23.52 -28.25 43.47
CA ASN A 426 24.54 -27.30 43.92
C ASN A 426 25.89 -27.42 43.17
N THR A 427 25.92 -28.11 42.02
CA THR A 427 27.13 -28.39 41.23
C THR A 427 26.80 -28.41 39.72
N PRO A 428 27.72 -28.02 38.81
CA PRO A 428 27.48 -28.07 37.36
C PRO A 428 27.41 -29.52 36.86
N ASP A 429 26.19 -30.04 36.66
CA ASP A 429 25.94 -31.38 36.09
C ASP A 429 25.08 -31.29 34.83
N ASP A 430 25.70 -31.05 33.68
CA ASP A 430 25.00 -30.86 32.40
C ASP A 430 24.10 -32.05 32.01
N TYR A 431 24.42 -33.26 32.44
CA TYR A 431 23.60 -34.45 32.19
C TYR A 431 22.35 -34.48 33.07
N GLY A 432 22.50 -34.19 34.36
CA GLY A 432 21.37 -34.08 35.29
C GLY A 432 20.41 -32.96 34.88
N MET A 433 20.95 -31.83 34.43
CA MET A 433 20.15 -30.70 33.94
C MET A 433 19.34 -31.07 32.69
N MET A 434 19.97 -31.76 31.73
CA MET A 434 19.29 -32.28 30.54
C MET A 434 18.17 -33.26 30.89
N PHE A 435 18.46 -34.21 31.78
CA PHE A 435 17.50 -35.21 32.22
C PHE A 435 16.27 -34.58 32.86
N GLU A 436 16.45 -33.56 33.72
CA GLU A 436 15.34 -32.82 34.32
C GLU A 436 14.47 -32.15 33.26
N VAL A 437 15.08 -31.45 32.30
CA VAL A 437 14.38 -30.71 31.24
C VAL A 437 13.57 -31.65 30.35
N LEU A 438 14.18 -32.74 29.88
CA LEU A 438 13.52 -33.74 29.04
C LEU A 438 12.41 -34.46 29.80
N THR A 439 12.66 -34.87 31.04
CA THR A 439 11.63 -35.49 31.89
C THR A 439 10.43 -34.58 32.07
N ARG A 440 10.65 -33.29 32.33
CA ARG A 440 9.56 -32.32 32.48
C ARG A 440 8.81 -32.09 31.17
N ARG A 441 9.51 -32.00 30.03
CA ARG A 441 8.90 -31.83 28.69
C ARG A 441 8.01 -33.01 28.32
N PHE A 442 8.44 -34.23 28.56
CA PHE A 442 7.69 -35.43 28.17
C PHE A 442 6.62 -35.83 29.19
N ARG A 443 6.86 -35.60 30.51
CA ARG A 443 5.85 -35.84 31.55
C ARG A 443 4.66 -34.86 31.45
N HIS A 444 4.90 -33.56 31.24
CA HIS A 444 3.81 -32.59 31.01
C HIS A 444 3.14 -32.75 29.63
N GLY A 445 3.75 -33.50 28.71
CA GLY A 445 3.18 -33.79 27.39
C GLY A 445 2.07 -34.86 27.44
N MET A 446 2.00 -35.67 28.50
CA MET A 446 1.08 -36.81 28.61
C MET A 446 -0.15 -36.56 29.50
N GLU A 447 -0.18 -35.49 30.30
CA GLU A 447 -1.28 -35.22 31.25
C GLU A 447 -1.87 -33.79 31.10
N GLY A 448 -3.19 -33.71 30.93
CA GLY A 448 -3.98 -32.46 30.98
C GLY A 448 -4.34 -31.81 29.64
N SER A 449 -5.16 -30.74 29.69
CA SER A 449 -5.72 -30.02 28.54
C SER A 449 -4.72 -29.15 27.74
N ALA A 450 -3.43 -29.27 28.03
CA ALA A 450 -2.32 -28.55 27.39
C ALA A 450 -1.20 -29.49 26.88
N ALA A 451 -1.54 -30.76 26.65
CA ALA A 451 -0.63 -31.80 26.13
C ALA A 451 0.06 -31.35 24.83
N MET A 452 1.40 -31.34 24.83
CA MET A 452 2.18 -31.16 23.61
C MET A 452 2.58 -32.53 23.06
N PRO A 453 2.19 -32.87 21.81
CA PRO A 453 2.57 -34.14 21.21
C PRO A 453 4.11 -34.26 21.11
N PRO A 454 4.63 -35.50 21.09
CA PRO A 454 6.06 -35.72 20.86
C PRO A 454 6.47 -35.17 19.48
N PRO A 455 7.71 -34.65 19.34
CA PRO A 455 8.23 -34.25 18.04
C PRO A 455 8.55 -35.47 17.17
N ASP A 456 8.63 -35.28 15.86
CA ASP A 456 9.13 -36.29 14.92
C ASP A 456 10.65 -36.46 15.07
N LEU A 457 11.35 -35.37 15.41
CA LEU A 457 12.79 -35.34 15.66
C LEU A 457 13.12 -34.44 16.86
N LEU A 458 13.85 -34.99 17.83
CA LEU A 458 14.45 -34.25 18.94
C LEU A 458 15.95 -34.02 18.66
N LEU A 459 16.37 -32.76 18.62
CA LEU A 459 17.78 -32.38 18.62
C LEU A 459 18.19 -31.94 20.02
N VAL A 460 19.36 -32.39 20.43
CA VAL A 460 19.94 -32.06 21.73
C VAL A 460 21.30 -31.43 21.48
N ASP A 461 21.56 -30.26 22.05
CA ASP A 461 22.86 -29.61 21.96
C ASP A 461 23.86 -30.30 22.89
N GLY A 462 24.70 -31.17 22.33
CA GLY A 462 25.67 -31.94 23.09
C GLY A 462 26.28 -33.11 22.33
N GLY A 463 27.18 -33.83 22.99
CA GLY A 463 27.84 -35.02 22.47
C GLY A 463 27.11 -36.33 22.78
N LYS A 464 27.84 -37.45 22.69
CA LYS A 464 27.29 -38.79 22.94
C LYS A 464 26.68 -38.95 24.34
N GLY A 465 27.25 -38.30 25.35
CA GLY A 465 26.72 -38.37 26.72
C GLY A 465 25.34 -37.74 26.82
N GLN A 466 25.18 -36.55 26.24
CA GLN A 466 23.91 -35.83 26.17
C GLN A 466 22.84 -36.59 25.38
N LEU A 467 23.25 -37.21 24.26
CA LEU A 467 22.37 -38.08 23.47
C LEU A 467 21.87 -39.29 24.26
N ASN A 468 22.75 -39.96 25.01
CA ASN A 468 22.40 -41.12 25.83
C ASN A 468 21.46 -40.79 27.00
N ILE A 469 21.42 -39.53 27.44
CA ILE A 469 20.45 -39.07 28.45
C ILE A 469 19.07 -38.84 27.83
N ALA A 470 19.02 -38.55 26.53
CA ALA A 470 17.77 -38.29 25.80
C ALA A 470 17.10 -39.56 25.25
N LEU A 471 17.89 -40.60 24.97
CA LEU A 471 17.43 -41.96 24.65
C LEU A 471 16.95 -42.68 25.91
#